data_AF-A0A6P2D4X8-F1
#
_entry.id   AF-A0A6P2D4X8-F1
#
_cell.length_a   1.000
_cell.length_b   1.000
_cell.length_c   1.000
_cell.angle_alpha   90.00
_cell.angle_beta   90.00
_cell.angle_gamma   90.00
#
_symmetry.space_group_name_H-M   'P 1'
#
loop_
_entity.id
_entity.type
_entity.pdbx_description
1 polymer ?
#
loop_
_entity_poly.entity_id
_entity_poly.type
_entity_poly.pdbx_seq_one_letter_code
_entity_poly.pdbx_strand_id
1 'polypeptide(L)'
;MATKSQHAPDYEPLRALLRALREEAGLTQRDVGTRLGKPQSWVHNCEVGNRRVDVAEFVAWATACGVEPTTALTRFLNKTKIKSARKRTASE
;
A
#
# COMPACT_ATOMS: atom_id res chain seq x y z
N MET A 1 24.40 -4.30 6.49
CA MET A 1 23.56 -4.87 5.40
C MET A 1 22.79 -3.71 4.78
N ALA A 2 23.02 -3.41 3.51
CA ALA A 2 22.56 -2.17 2.86
C ALA A 2 21.02 -2.13 2.73
N THR A 3 20.35 -1.52 3.69
CA THR A 3 18.91 -1.24 3.62
C THR A 3 18.68 -0.16 2.57
N LYS A 4 18.40 -0.57 1.33
CA LYS A 4 17.91 0.33 0.28
C LYS A 4 16.78 1.18 0.88
N SER A 5 17.04 2.48 0.94
CA SER A 5 16.24 3.58 1.50
C SER A 5 14.82 3.17 1.91
N GLN A 6 14.46 3.45 3.17
CA GLN A 6 13.08 3.44 3.66
C GLN A 6 12.16 4.36 2.82
N HIS A 7 12.72 5.15 1.89
CA HIS A 7 12.03 5.99 0.93
C HIS A 7 12.33 5.60 -0.54
N ALA A 8 12.39 4.31 -0.87
CA ALA A 8 12.46 3.90 -2.26
C ALA A 8 11.24 4.46 -3.03
N PRO A 9 11.43 5.25 -4.10
CA PRO A 9 10.34 5.90 -4.86
C PRO A 9 9.25 4.93 -5.31
N ASP A 10 9.63 3.66 -5.51
CA ASP A 10 8.76 2.59 -5.99
C ASP A 10 7.77 2.07 -4.92
N TYR A 11 7.98 2.42 -3.64
CA TYR A 11 7.11 2.01 -2.53
C TYR A 11 5.97 3.00 -2.24
N GLU A 12 6.13 4.24 -2.73
CA GLU A 12 5.12 5.32 -2.70
C GLU A 12 3.73 4.87 -3.19
N PRO A 13 3.58 4.14 -4.31
CA PRO A 13 2.27 3.79 -4.82
C PRO A 13 1.57 2.74 -3.94
N LEU A 14 2.33 1.90 -3.24
CA LEU A 14 1.78 0.85 -2.37
C LEU A 14 1.17 1.48 -1.12
N ARG A 15 1.89 2.38 -0.45
CA ARG A 15 1.35 3.08 0.74
C ARG A 15 0.05 3.84 0.43
N ALA A 16 0.00 4.49 -0.74
CA ALA A 16 -1.18 5.23 -1.19
C ALA A 16 -2.35 4.29 -1.49
N LEU A 17 -2.07 3.11 -2.04
CA LEU A 17 -3.08 2.07 -2.24
C LEU A 17 -3.62 1.53 -0.91
N LEU A 18 -2.77 1.19 0.05
CA LEU A 18 -3.20 0.65 1.34
C LEU A 18 -4.14 1.61 2.09
N ARG A 19 -3.79 2.91 2.09
CA ARG A 19 -4.65 3.97 2.64
C ARG A 19 -5.98 4.07 1.88
N ALA A 20 -5.94 4.06 0.55
CA ALA A 20 -7.15 4.14 -0.27
C ALA A 20 -8.10 2.96 0.00
N LEU A 21 -7.58 1.73 0.05
CA LEU A 21 -8.39 0.54 0.38
C LEU A 21 -9.10 0.69 1.73
N ARG A 22 -8.40 1.22 2.74
CA ARG A 22 -8.97 1.47 4.06
C ARG A 22 -10.06 2.54 4.03
N GLU A 23 -9.80 3.67 3.36
CA GLU A 23 -10.74 4.79 3.28
C GLU A 23 -11.99 4.44 2.46
N GLU A 24 -11.83 3.75 1.33
CA GLU A 24 -12.94 3.22 0.52
C GLU A 24 -13.80 2.22 1.28
N ALA A 25 -13.21 1.45 2.20
CA ALA A 25 -13.93 0.55 3.10
C ALA A 25 -14.59 1.27 4.30
N GLY A 26 -14.42 2.60 4.42
CA GLY A 26 -14.96 3.38 5.54
C GLY A 26 -14.31 3.08 6.89
N LEU A 27 -13.08 2.54 6.90
CA LEU A 27 -12.41 2.07 8.11
C LEU A 27 -11.45 3.12 8.67
N THR A 28 -11.40 3.23 10.00
CA THR A 28 -10.30 3.93 10.67
C THR A 28 -9.05 3.05 10.69
N GLN A 29 -7.89 3.66 10.98
CA GLN A 29 -6.66 2.88 11.16
C GLN A 29 -6.75 1.90 12.34
N ARG A 30 -7.57 2.21 13.35
CA ARG A 30 -7.85 1.28 14.46
C ARG A 30 -8.67 0.08 13.98
N ASP A 31 -9.68 0.30 13.14
CA ASP A 31 -10.54 -0.79 12.65
C ASP A 31 -9.77 -1.80 11.80
N VAL A 32 -8.96 -1.31 10.85
CA VAL A 32 -8.06 -2.18 10.07
C VAL A 32 -7.05 -2.87 10.99
N GLY A 33 -6.49 -2.17 11.98
CA GLY A 33 -5.59 -2.76 12.95
C GLY A 33 -6.23 -3.93 13.70
N THR A 34 -7.46 -3.75 14.21
CA THR A 34 -8.24 -4.80 14.86
C THR A 34 -8.46 -5.99 13.95
N ARG A 35 -8.86 -5.78 12.68
CA ARG A 35 -9.06 -6.86 11.70
C ARG A 35 -7.77 -7.63 11.38
N LEU A 36 -6.62 -6.96 11.47
CA LEU A 36 -5.31 -7.56 11.22
C LEU A 36 -4.62 -8.13 12.47
N GLY A 37 -5.20 -7.94 13.66
CA GLY A 37 -4.53 -8.27 14.93
C GLY A 37 -3.26 -7.44 15.17
N LYS A 38 -3.25 -6.18 14.70
CA LYS A 38 -2.11 -5.25 14.79
C LYS A 38 -2.51 -3.94 15.49
N PRO A 39 -1.57 -3.27 16.20
CA PRO A 39 -1.85 -1.97 16.78
C PRO A 39 -2.03 -0.89 15.70
N GLN A 40 -2.78 0.17 15.99
CA GLN A 40 -2.99 1.27 15.05
C GLN A 40 -1.67 1.93 14.60
N SER A 41 -0.65 1.98 15.46
CA SER A 41 0.68 2.49 15.09
C SER A 41 1.36 1.67 13.98
N TRP A 42 1.11 0.36 13.94
CA TRP A 42 1.59 -0.51 12.86
C TRP A 42 0.93 -0.13 11.53
N VAL A 43 -0.37 0.12 11.53
CA VAL A 43 -1.15 0.58 10.36
C VAL A 43 -0.65 1.95 9.89
N HIS A 44 -0.50 2.90 10.82
CA HIS A 44 0.06 4.22 10.52
C HIS A 44 1.44 4.12 9.87
N ASN A 45 2.36 3.35 10.45
CA ASN A 45 3.71 3.18 9.94
C ASN A 45 3.75 2.56 8.53
N CYS A 46 2.80 1.69 8.19
CA CYS A 46 2.65 1.16 6.84
C CYS A 46 2.14 2.25 5.86
N GLU A 47 1.14 3.05 6.25
CA GLU A 47 0.58 4.11 5.40
C GLU A 47 1.54 5.29 5.15
N VAL A 48 2.43 5.59 6.10
CA VAL A 48 3.45 6.64 5.90
C VAL A 48 4.77 6.10 5.31
N GLY A 49 4.90 4.77 5.20
CA GLY A 49 6.08 4.12 4.61
C GLY A 49 7.27 3.93 5.57
N ASN A 50 7.09 4.21 6.87
CA ASN A 50 8.09 3.88 7.89
C ASN A 50 8.22 2.37 8.11
N ARG A 51 7.23 1.59 7.67
CA ARG A 51 7.24 0.13 7.67
C ARG A 51 6.84 -0.42 6.31
N ARG A 52 7.58 -1.43 5.85
CA ARG A 52 7.22 -2.20 4.66
C ARG A 52 6.19 -3.28 5.01
N VAL A 53 5.22 -3.42 4.13
CA VAL A 53 4.22 -4.47 4.02
C VAL A 53 4.72 -5.54 3.04
N ASP A 54 4.83 -6.78 3.50
CA ASP A 54 5.11 -7.92 2.62
C ASP A 54 3.85 -8.42 1.88
N VAL A 55 3.99 -9.45 1.04
CA VAL A 55 2.87 -9.96 0.24
C VAL A 55 1.75 -10.58 1.09
N ALA A 56 2.08 -11.27 2.17
CA ALA A 56 1.09 -11.90 3.05
C ALA A 56 0.32 -10.83 3.83
N GLU A 57 1.03 -9.81 4.31
CA GLU A 57 0.44 -8.64 4.96
C GLU A 57 -0.43 -7.82 4.00
N PHE A 58 -0.02 -7.68 2.74
CA PHE A 58 -0.82 -7.04 1.70
C PHE A 58 -2.13 -7.79 1.45
N VAL A 59 -2.07 -9.13 1.32
CA VAL A 59 -3.25 -9.99 1.15
C VAL A 59 -4.19 -9.81 2.34
N ALA A 60 -3.67 -9.92 3.56
CA ALA A 60 -4.46 -9.75 4.77
C ALA A 60 -5.11 -8.36 4.85
N TRP A 61 -4.39 -7.30 4.47
CA TRP A 61 -4.91 -5.93 4.45
C TRP A 61 -6.04 -5.76 3.43
N ALA A 62 -5.86 -6.26 2.20
CA ALA A 62 -6.90 -6.20 1.18
C ALA A 62 -8.18 -6.92 1.64
N THR A 63 -8.03 -8.14 2.18
CA THR A 63 -9.14 -8.91 2.75
C THR A 63 -9.79 -8.18 3.93
N ALA A 64 -9.01 -7.59 4.83
CA ALA A 64 -9.52 -6.80 5.96
C ALA A 64 -10.33 -5.57 5.50
N CYS A 65 -10.03 -5.01 4.33
CA CYS A 65 -10.81 -3.94 3.71
C CYS A 65 -11.97 -4.46 2.82
N GLY A 66 -12.20 -5.77 2.74
CA GLY A 66 -13.25 -6.35 1.91
C GLY A 66 -12.95 -6.32 0.41
N VAL A 67 -11.68 -6.23 0.02
CA VAL A 67 -11.24 -6.21 -1.38
C VAL A 67 -10.46 -7.47 -1.70
N GLU A 68 -10.82 -8.13 -2.80
CA GLU A 68 -10.07 -9.28 -3.30
C GLU A 68 -8.59 -8.91 -3.55
N PRO A 69 -7.60 -9.66 -3.02
CA PRO A 69 -6.19 -9.31 -3.15
C PRO A 69 -5.71 -9.18 -4.59
N THR A 70 -6.23 -10.00 -5.51
CA THR A 70 -5.95 -9.94 -6.94
C THR A 70 -6.47 -8.64 -7.59
N THR A 71 -7.63 -8.16 -7.14
CA THR A 71 -8.19 -6.86 -7.54
C THR A 71 -7.32 -5.72 -7.04
N ALA A 72 -6.92 -5.76 -5.77
CA ALA A 72 -6.01 -4.76 -5.19
C ALA A 72 -4.65 -4.73 -5.92
N LEU A 73 -4.09 -5.90 -6.24
CA LEU A 73 -2.85 -6.00 -7.00
C LEU A 73 -3.00 -5.45 -8.42
N THR A 74 -4.13 -5.70 -9.09
CA THR A 74 -4.42 -5.14 -10.41
C THR A 74 -4.46 -3.61 -10.36
N ARG A 75 -5.10 -3.03 -9.33
CA ARG A 75 -5.10 -1.57 -9.09
C ARG A 75 -3.67 -1.04 -8.89
N PHE A 76 -2.84 -1.75 -8.12
CA PHE A 76 -1.44 -1.39 -7.92
C PHE A 76 -0.66 -1.35 -9.24
N LEU A 77 -0.74 -2.43 -10.04
CA LEU A 77 -0.05 -2.56 -11.32
C LEU A 77 -0.48 -1.49 -12.33
N ASN A 78 -1.75 -1.11 -12.33
CA ASN A 78 -2.25 -0.04 -13.20
C ASN A 78 -1.69 1.33 -12.79
N LYS A 79 -1.62 1.64 -11.49
CA LYS A 79 -1.01 2.89 -10.99
C LYS A 79 0.49 2.97 -11.29
N THR A 80 1.22 1.86 -11.21
CA THR A 80 2.67 1.84 -11.49
C THR A 80 2.98 1.94 -12.98
N LYS A 81 2.19 1.30 -13.86
CA LYS A 81 2.31 1.44 -15.33
C LYS A 81 2.13 2.90 -15.78
N ILE A 82 1.19 3.63 -15.19
CA ILE A 82 0.93 5.04 -15.54
C ILE A 82 2.15 5.93 -15.23
N LYS A 83 2.81 5.73 -14.07
CA LYS A 83 4.02 6.50 -13.73
C LYS A 83 5.20 6.18 -14.66
N SER A 84 5.36 4.91 -15.06
CA SER A 84 6.38 4.51 -16.04
C SER A 84 6.14 5.11 -17.42
N ALA A 85 4.89 5.14 -17.90
CA ALA A 85 4.54 5.73 -19.18
C ALA A 85 4.76 7.26 -19.20
N ARG A 86 4.38 7.97 -18.14
CA ARG A 86 4.48 9.44 -18.04
C ARG A 86 5.93 9.95 -17.87
N LYS A 87 6.84 9.10 -17.38
CA LYS A 87 8.27 9.42 -17.27
C LYS A 87 8.99 9.38 -18.63
N ARG A 88 8.49 8.63 -19.61
CA ARG A 88 9.11 8.52 -20.95
C ARG A 88 8.85 9.73 -21.86
N THR A 89 7.79 10.48 -21.63
CA THR A 89 7.42 11.67 -22.43
C THR A 89 8.02 12.98 -21.90
N ALA A 90 8.81 12.94 -20.82
CA ALA A 90 9.41 14.13 -20.19
C ALA A 90 10.94 14.15 -20.31
N SER A 91 11.50 13.46 -21.29
CA SER A 91 12.95 13.41 -21.58
C SER A 91 13.27 13.71 -23.04
N GLU A 92 12.39 14.47 -23.71
CA GLU A 92 12.60 15.03 -25.05
C GLU A 92 12.56 16.56 -24.97
#